data_AF-A0A1C4VJN4-F1
#
_entry.id   AF-A0A1C4VJN4-F1
#
_cell.length_a   1.000
_cell.length_b   1.000
_cell.length_c   1.000
_cell.angle_alpha   90.00
_cell.angle_beta   90.00
_cell.angle_gamma   90.00
#
_symmetry.space_group_name_H-M   'P 1'
#
loop_
_entity.id
_entity.type
_entity.pdbx_description
1 polymer ?
#
loop_
_entity_poly.entity_id
_entity_poly.type
_entity_poly.pdbx_seq_one_letter_code
_entity_poly.pdbx_strand_id
1 'polypeptide(L)'
;MTWEGSDRRARLPRNWSTVRARILRRDGYRCRQVFSTGERCGAPANQVDHVQRGDDHRDENLQALCAYCHGQKTAAEAAAARRPRPTRRRTAERHPGDL
;
A
#
# COMPACT_ATOMS: atom_id res chain seq x y z
N MET A 1 12.28 16.23 12.04
CA MET A 1 11.25 15.80 11.06
C MET A 1 11.73 14.48 10.47
N THR A 2 11.19 13.35 10.93
CA THR A 2 11.73 12.01 10.65
C THR A 2 11.15 11.42 9.35
N TRP A 3 11.76 11.75 8.21
CA TRP A 3 11.54 11.04 6.93
C TRP A 3 12.72 10.11 6.55
N GLU A 4 13.82 10.13 7.31
CA GLU A 4 14.96 9.21 7.17
C GLU A 4 14.69 7.90 7.91
N GLY A 5 14.66 6.77 7.20
CA GLY A 5 14.52 5.44 7.81
C GLY A 5 13.63 4.47 7.02
N SER A 6 13.02 4.91 5.93
CA SER A 6 12.24 4.01 5.07
C SER A 6 13.16 3.16 4.18
N ASP A 7 13.55 1.98 4.67
CA ASP A 7 14.29 0.95 3.94
C ASP A 7 13.52 0.36 2.73
N ARG A 8 12.24 0.70 2.58
CA ARG A 8 11.35 0.31 1.48
C ARG A 8 11.99 0.45 0.09
N ARG A 9 12.77 1.51 -0.14
CA ARG A 9 13.46 1.73 -1.43
C ARG A 9 14.69 0.85 -1.60
N ALA A 10 15.34 0.45 -0.51
CA ALA A 10 16.47 -0.47 -0.50
C ALA A 10 16.06 -1.94 -0.69
N ARG A 11 14.81 -2.30 -0.38
CA ARG A 11 14.24 -3.65 -0.61
C ARG A 11 13.81 -3.90 -2.05
N LEU A 12 13.87 -2.89 -2.91
CA LEU A 12 13.56 -3.04 -4.33
C LEU A 12 14.71 -3.75 -5.06
N PRO A 13 14.41 -4.58 -6.08
CA PRO A 13 15.43 -5.21 -6.90
C PRO A 13 16.29 -4.16 -7.61
N ARG A 14 17.58 -4.48 -7.85
CA ARG A 14 18.50 -3.57 -8.58
C ARG A 14 17.99 -3.22 -9.98
N ASN A 15 17.17 -4.09 -10.59
CA ASN A 15 16.57 -3.92 -11.91
C ASN A 15 15.15 -3.32 -11.88
N TRP A 16 14.75 -2.66 -10.78
CA TRP A 16 13.39 -2.12 -10.61
C TRP A 16 12.95 -1.18 -11.74
N SER A 17 13.84 -0.37 -12.31
CA SER A 17 13.52 0.51 -13.44
C SER A 17 13.03 -0.28 -14.66
N THR A 18 13.68 -1.41 -14.97
CA THR A 18 13.30 -2.32 -16.06
C THR A 18 11.96 -3.00 -15.77
N VAL A 19 11.78 -3.50 -14.55
CA VAL A 19 10.51 -4.11 -14.10
C VAL A 19 9.37 -3.10 -14.22
N ARG A 20 9.57 -1.87 -13.70
CA ARG A 20 8.59 -0.78 -13.79
C ARG A 20 8.21 -0.48 -15.23
N ALA A 21 9.18 -0.32 -16.13
CA ALA A 21 8.90 -0.06 -17.54
C ALA A 21 8.16 -1.23 -18.22
N ARG A 22 8.46 -2.47 -17.85
CA ARG A 22 7.75 -3.67 -18.34
C ARG A 22 6.30 -3.69 -17.87
N ILE A 23 6.02 -3.45 -16.58
CA ILE A 23 4.66 -3.44 -16.03
C ILE A 23 3.81 -2.32 -16.64
N LEU A 24 4.37 -1.11 -16.76
CA LEU A 24 3.64 0.00 -17.41
C LEU A 24 3.28 -0.32 -18.86
N ARG A 25 4.19 -0.95 -19.62
CA ARG A 25 3.92 -1.38 -21.00
C ARG A 25 2.88 -2.50 -21.07
N ARG A 26 2.99 -3.52 -20.20
CA ARG A 26 2.02 -4.63 -20.09
C ARG A 26 0.61 -4.12 -19.83
N ASP A 27 0.48 -3.13 -18.95
CA ASP A 27 -0.80 -2.55 -18.56
C ASP A 27 -1.25 -1.39 -19.49
N GLY A 28 -0.54 -1.17 -20.60
CA GLY A 28 -0.89 -0.16 -21.61
C GLY A 28 -0.85 1.27 -21.09
N TYR A 29 -0.03 1.55 -20.07
CA TYR A 29 0.02 2.83 -19.35
C TYR A 29 -1.34 3.27 -18.81
N ARG A 30 -2.21 2.31 -18.46
CA ARG A 30 -3.53 2.57 -17.89
C ARG A 30 -3.63 2.01 -16.48
N CYS A 31 -4.32 2.75 -15.61
CA CYS A 31 -4.57 2.37 -14.24
C CYS A 31 -5.42 1.10 -14.20
N ARG A 32 -4.90 0.06 -13.54
CA ARG A 32 -5.55 -1.25 -13.39
C ARG A 32 -6.43 -1.34 -12.16
N GLN A 33 -6.47 -0.30 -11.32
CA GLN A 33 -7.31 -0.27 -10.12
C GLN A 33 -8.78 -0.51 -10.47
N VAL A 34 -9.38 -1.43 -9.75
CA VAL A 34 -10.83 -1.66 -9.75
C VAL A 34 -11.41 -1.03 -8.49
N PHE A 35 -12.48 -0.27 -8.64
CA PHE A 35 -13.22 0.30 -7.52
C PHE A 35 -14.21 -0.71 -6.94
N SER A 36 -14.75 -0.43 -5.75
CA SER A 36 -15.80 -1.27 -5.14
C SER A 36 -17.06 -1.38 -6.00
N THR A 37 -17.29 -0.43 -6.91
CA THR A 37 -18.37 -0.45 -7.92
C THR A 37 -18.12 -1.47 -9.04
N GLY A 38 -16.93 -2.08 -9.12
CA GLY A 38 -16.52 -2.96 -10.21
C GLY A 38 -15.93 -2.22 -11.43
N GLU A 39 -15.99 -0.88 -11.43
CA GLU A 39 -15.44 -0.06 -12.51
C GLU A 39 -13.92 0.02 -12.45
N ARG A 40 -13.29 0.02 -13.62
CA ARG A 40 -11.84 0.24 -13.76
C ARG A 40 -11.54 1.72 -13.90
N CYS A 41 -10.53 2.21 -13.18
CA CYS A 41 -10.11 3.60 -13.27
C CYS A 41 -9.72 4.02 -14.69
N GLY A 42 -8.87 3.24 -15.38
CA GLY A 42 -8.50 3.47 -16.78
C GLY A 42 -7.66 4.74 -17.06
N ALA A 43 -7.47 5.62 -16.08
CA ALA A 43 -6.67 6.83 -16.19
C ALA A 43 -5.19 6.52 -16.52
N PRO A 44 -4.43 7.47 -17.09
CA PRO A 44 -3.01 7.29 -17.35
C PRO A 44 -2.23 6.87 -16.09
N ALA A 45 -1.51 5.75 -16.19
CA ALA A 45 -0.71 5.20 -15.11
C ALA A 45 0.76 5.58 -15.27
N ASN A 46 1.35 6.05 -14.18
CA ASN A 46 2.78 6.36 -14.07
C ASN A 46 3.42 5.74 -12.82
N GLN A 47 2.64 5.10 -11.96
CA GLN A 47 3.14 4.39 -10.78
C GLN A 47 3.01 2.89 -10.99
N VAL A 48 3.92 2.13 -10.40
CA VAL A 48 3.84 0.67 -10.31
C VAL A 48 3.90 0.33 -8.83
N ASP A 49 2.95 -0.48 -8.39
CA ASP A 49 2.77 -0.81 -6.99
C ASP A 49 2.37 -2.28 -6.83
N HIS A 50 2.65 -2.83 -5.66
CA HIS A 50 2.37 -4.22 -5.35
C HIS A 50 0.88 -4.42 -5.08
N VAL A 51 0.23 -5.41 -5.69
CA VAL A 51 -1.16 -5.77 -5.42
C VAL A 51 -1.29 -6.25 -3.97
N GLN A 52 -0.44 -7.19 -3.56
CA GLN A 52 -0.26 -7.64 -2.18
C GLN A 52 1.04 -7.08 -1.62
N ARG A 53 0.97 -6.49 -0.42
CA ARG A 53 2.16 -5.98 0.27
C ARG A 53 3.20 -7.07 0.48
N GLY A 54 4.47 -6.68 0.36
CA GLY A 54 5.62 -7.53 0.64
C GLY A 54 6.75 -7.26 -0.34
N ASP A 55 7.75 -8.13 -0.32
CA ASP A 55 8.91 -8.07 -1.22
C ASP A 55 8.75 -9.02 -2.42
N ASP A 56 7.50 -9.35 -2.79
CA ASP A 56 7.19 -10.15 -3.97
C ASP A 56 7.12 -9.26 -5.22
N HIS A 57 8.24 -9.18 -5.93
CA HIS A 57 8.41 -8.37 -7.14
C HIS A 57 8.06 -9.11 -8.44
N ARG A 58 7.34 -10.24 -8.36
CA ARG A 58 6.85 -10.95 -9.55
C ARG A 58 5.81 -10.12 -10.29
N ASP A 59 5.74 -10.29 -11.60
CA ASP A 59 4.88 -9.48 -12.45
C ASP A 59 3.40 -9.61 -12.07
N GLU A 60 2.96 -10.77 -11.61
CA GLU A 60 1.58 -11.02 -11.20
C GLU A 60 1.19 -10.21 -9.95
N ASN A 61 2.16 -9.89 -9.09
CA ASN A 61 1.94 -9.08 -7.90
C ASN A 61 2.17 -7.59 -8.16
N LEU A 62 2.48 -7.16 -9.38
CA LEU A 62 2.69 -5.76 -9.72
C LEU A 62 1.57 -5.23 -10.62
N GLN A 63 1.12 -4.00 -10.37
CA GLN A 63 0.11 -3.34 -11.18
C GLN A 63 0.46 -1.88 -11.47
N ALA A 64 0.07 -1.40 -12.66
CA ALA A 64 0.14 0.01 -13.01
C ALA A 64 -1.02 0.80 -12.37
N LEU A 65 -0.69 1.90 -11.69
CA LEU A 65 -1.63 2.80 -11.04
C LEU A 65 -1.43 4.25 -11.49
N CYS A 66 -2.52 5.01 -11.52
CA CYS A 66 -2.45 6.47 -11.59
C CYS A 66 -2.04 7.04 -10.21
N ALA A 67 -1.57 8.29 -10.19
CA ALA A 67 -1.13 8.94 -8.97
C ALA A 67 -2.21 8.96 -7.87
N TYR A 68 -3.47 9.17 -8.25
CA TYR A 68 -4.60 9.19 -7.32
C TYR A 68 -4.85 7.82 -6.67
N CYS A 69 -5.03 6.76 -7.45
CA CYS A 69 -5.27 5.42 -6.92
C CYS A 69 -4.09 4.90 -6.09
N HIS A 70 -2.86 5.21 -6.52
CA HIS A 70 -1.66 4.88 -5.75
C HIS A 70 -1.62 5.59 -4.39
N GLY A 71 -1.99 6.88 -4.34
CA GLY A 71 -2.09 7.64 -3.10
C GLY A 71 -3.14 7.05 -2.14
N GLN A 72 -4.32 6.70 -2.66
CA GLN A 72 -5.38 6.07 -1.86
C GLN A 72 -4.93 4.73 -1.27
N LYS A 73 -4.27 3.88 -2.07
CA LYS A 73 -3.72 2.60 -1.60
C LYS A 73 -2.65 2.81 -0.52
N THR A 74 -1.70 3.72 -0.76
CA THR A 74 -0.64 4.04 0.21
C THR A 74 -1.23 4.52 1.54
N ALA A 75 -2.27 5.38 1.50
CA ALA A 75 -2.93 5.88 2.69
C ALA A 75 -3.67 4.77 3.46
N ALA A 76 -4.45 3.94 2.75
CA ALA A 76 -5.16 2.81 3.35
C ALA A 76 -4.20 1.83 4.03
N GLU A 77 -3.10 1.53 3.35
CA GLU A 77 -2.08 0.64 3.91
C GLU A 77 -1.32 1.26 5.09
N ALA A 78 -1.04 2.56 5.04
CA ALA A 78 -0.44 3.26 6.16
C ALA A 78 -1.38 3.28 7.37
N ALA A 79 -2.68 3.42 7.15
CA ALA A 79 -3.69 3.30 8.20
C ALA A 79 -3.72 1.88 8.79
N ALA A 80 -3.68 0.84 7.96
CA ALA A 80 -3.63 -0.55 8.41
C ALA A 80 -2.34 -0.89 9.19
N ALA A 81 -1.22 -0.28 8.85
CA ALA A 81 0.06 -0.46 9.55
C ALA A 81 0.17 0.31 10.88
N ARG A 82 -0.71 1.30 11.12
CA ARG A 82 -0.70 2.03 12.39
C ARG A 82 -1.22 1.13 13.50
N ARG A 83 -0.34 0.83 14.46
CA ARG A 83 -0.75 0.23 15.73
C ARG A 83 -1.73 1.18 16.46
N PRO A 84 -2.80 0.66 17.08
CA PRO A 84 -3.65 1.49 17.91
C PRO A 84 -2.79 2.16 18.98
N ARG A 85 -2.96 3.47 19.14
CA ARG A 85 -2.25 4.22 20.19
C ARG A 85 -2.71 3.62 21.53
N PRO A 86 -1.79 3.25 22.44
CA PRO A 86 -2.18 2.76 23.75
C PRO A 86 -3.07 3.83 24.41
N THR A 87 -4.27 3.43 24.82
CA THR A 87 -5.17 4.33 25.51
C THR A 87 -4.62 4.57 26.92
N ARG A 88 -4.75 5.80 27.44
CA ARG A 88 -4.38 6.09 28.85
C ARG A 88 -5.41 5.53 29.84
N ARG A 89 -6.47 4.90 29.35
CA ARG A 89 -7.57 4.38 30.17
C ARG A 89 -7.10 3.07 30.78
N ARG A 90 -6.90 3.05 32.10
CA ARG A 90 -6.69 1.81 32.84
C ARG A 90 -7.99 1.00 32.78
N THR A 91 -7.88 -0.31 32.60
CA THR A 91 -9.00 -1.23 32.77
C THR A 91 -9.61 -0.99 34.15
N ALA A 92 -10.93 -0.84 34.24
CA ALA A 92 -11.60 -0.68 35.52
C ALA A 92 -11.32 -1.92 36.38
N GLU A 93 -10.80 -1.73 37.59
CA GLU A 93 -10.61 -2.81 38.55
C GLU A 93 -12.00 -3.33 38.97
N ARG A 94 -12.17 -4.66 39.04
CA ARG A 94 -13.38 -5.25 39.64
C ARG A 94 -13.35 -4.94 41.14
N HIS A 95 -14.38 -4.28 41.64
CA HIS A 95 -14.47 -3.95 43.05
C HIS A 95 -14.81 -5.22 43.85
N PRO A 96 -14.29 -5.37 45.08
CA PRO A 96 -14.46 -6.57 45.90
C PRO A 96 -15.91 -6.84 46.36
N GLY A 97 -16.90 -6.05 45.91
CA GLY A 97 -18.33 -6.23 46.21
C GLY A 97 -19.15 -6.89 45.10
N ASP A 98 -18.52 -7.35 44.00
CA ASP A 98 -19.20 -8.01 42.87
C ASP A 98 -19.32 -9.55 43.04
N LEU A 99 -19.48 -10.06 44.27
CA LEU A 99 -19.75 -11.47 44.59
C LEU A 99 -21.07 -11.63 45.34
#